data_AF-X0T1R7-F1
#
_entry.id   AF-X0T1R7-F1
#
_cell.length_a   1.000
_cell.length_b   1.000
_cell.length_c   1.000
_cell.angle_alpha   90.00
_cell.angle_beta   90.00
_cell.angle_gamma   90.00
#
_symmetry.space_group_name_H-M   'P 1'
#
loop_
_entity.id
_entity.type
_entity.pdbx_description
1 polymer ?
#
loop_
_entity_poly.entity_id
_entity_poly.type
_entity_poly.pdbx_seq_one_letter_code
_entity_poly.pdbx_strand_id
1 'polypeptide(L)'
;NNNNNKISINVFLNEHCKNAMNLTDFVDNIKVSIEDLEYTNQHGYAKGISNIFTKHLTDMAVTERPIHCSDKKRLQFYIKDSDEWKKDEKHENIDITIDEISRKQFFHIKEWEKQNPDYLTNDVKRKKWHTMVCNMGATIDDPAQNKNIKKQISENITVKELIKK
;
A
#
# COMPACT_ATOMS: atom_id res chain seq x y z
N ASN A 1 16.17 32.73 21.60
CA ASN A 1 16.75 31.87 20.56
C ASN A 1 15.81 30.71 20.25
N ASN A 2 15.01 30.81 19.19
CA ASN A 2 14.26 29.68 18.64
C ASN A 2 15.00 29.17 17.41
N ASN A 3 15.87 28.18 17.58
CA ASN A 3 16.48 27.46 16.46
C ASN A 3 15.44 26.50 15.88
N ASN A 4 14.60 26.99 14.97
CA ASN A 4 13.73 26.16 14.12
C ASN A 4 14.62 25.50 13.04
N ASN A 5 15.42 24.52 13.43
CA ASN A 5 16.19 23.73 12.46
C ASN A 5 15.23 22.74 11.80
N LYS A 6 14.57 23.16 10.71
CA LYS A 6 13.87 22.22 9.83
C LYS A 6 14.91 21.25 9.26
N ILE A 7 14.90 20.02 9.75
CA ILE A 7 15.70 18.95 9.19
C ILE A 7 15.18 18.70 7.76
N SER A 8 16.07 18.39 6.81
CA SER A 8 15.63 17.99 5.45
C SER A 8 15.06 16.57 5.49
N ILE A 9 14.07 16.25 4.65
CA ILE A 9 13.59 14.87 4.51
C ILE A 9 14.75 13.89 4.26
N ASN A 10 15.72 14.26 3.42
CA ASN A 10 16.86 13.39 3.15
C ASN A 10 17.74 13.15 4.40
N VAL A 11 17.85 14.12 5.29
CA VAL A 11 18.60 13.96 6.55
C VAL A 11 17.82 13.02 7.48
N PHE A 12 16.51 13.24 7.63
CA PHE A 12 15.66 12.33 8.40
C PHE A 12 15.75 10.88 7.91
N LEU A 13 15.65 10.66 6.61
CA LEU A 13 15.72 9.33 6.01
C LEU A 13 17.09 8.65 6.22
N ASN A 14 18.19 9.38 6.02
CA ASN A 14 19.53 8.80 6.11
C ASN A 14 20.04 8.65 7.55
N GLU A 15 19.58 9.47 8.49
CA GLU A 15 20.01 9.41 9.89
C GLU A 15 19.07 8.59 10.78
N HIS A 16 17.75 8.71 10.58
CA HIS A 16 16.75 8.03 11.44
C HIS A 16 16.13 6.79 10.80
N CYS A 17 16.07 6.72 9.46
CA CYS A 17 15.50 5.57 8.73
C CYS A 17 16.57 4.80 7.95
N LYS A 18 17.84 4.86 8.39
CA LYS A 18 18.97 4.20 7.69
C LYS A 18 18.76 2.69 7.53
N ASN A 19 18.27 2.06 8.58
CA ASN A 19 18.06 0.61 8.69
C ASN A 19 16.61 0.21 8.32
N ALA A 20 15.86 1.09 7.65
CA ALA A 20 14.55 0.73 7.15
C ALA A 20 14.66 -0.43 6.15
N MET A 21 13.60 -1.24 6.13
CA MET A 21 13.45 -2.35 5.20
C MET A 21 13.55 -1.86 3.74
N ASN A 22 14.02 -2.70 2.82
CA ASN A 22 13.96 -2.40 1.40
C ASN A 22 12.54 -2.67 0.85
N LEU A 23 12.13 -1.92 -0.17
CA LEU A 23 10.82 -2.05 -0.80
C LEU A 23 10.57 -3.49 -1.28
N THR A 24 11.58 -4.10 -1.88
CA THR A 24 11.52 -5.50 -2.35
C THR A 24 11.12 -6.46 -1.22
N ASP A 25 11.81 -6.37 -0.08
CA ASP A 25 11.52 -7.21 1.10
C ASP A 25 10.12 -6.93 1.66
N PHE A 26 9.70 -5.67 1.65
CA PHE A 26 8.37 -5.28 2.10
C PHE A 26 7.28 -5.91 1.23
N VAL A 27 7.39 -5.80 -0.10
CA VAL A 27 6.42 -6.38 -1.03
C VAL A 27 6.33 -7.89 -0.83
N ASP A 28 7.47 -8.57 -0.69
CA ASP A 28 7.52 -10.02 -0.47
C ASP A 28 6.82 -10.45 0.83
N ASN A 29 6.97 -9.65 1.89
CA ASN A 29 6.36 -9.91 3.19
C ASN A 29 4.86 -9.59 3.29
N ILE A 30 4.28 -8.90 2.30
CA ILE A 30 2.83 -8.63 2.30
C ILE A 30 2.04 -9.94 2.19
N LYS A 31 1.18 -10.16 3.18
CA LYS A 31 0.24 -11.28 3.23
C LYS A 31 -1.18 -10.73 3.16
N VAL A 32 -1.91 -11.16 2.14
CA VAL A 32 -3.34 -10.85 2.00
C VAL A 32 -4.12 -11.88 2.80
N SER A 33 -5.10 -11.42 3.59
CA SER A 33 -6.03 -12.28 4.32
C SER A 33 -7.41 -12.36 3.65
N ILE A 34 -8.26 -13.28 4.12
CA ILE A 34 -9.65 -13.38 3.66
C ILE A 34 -10.42 -12.11 4.00
N GLU A 35 -10.18 -11.54 5.18
CA GLU A 35 -10.80 -10.28 5.61
C GLU A 35 -10.44 -9.12 4.69
N ASP A 36 -9.20 -9.09 4.16
CA ASP A 36 -8.79 -8.08 3.19
C ASP A 36 -9.57 -8.22 1.87
N LEU A 37 -9.86 -9.46 1.40
CA LEU A 37 -10.73 -9.70 0.24
C LEU A 37 -12.16 -9.23 0.51
N GLU A 38 -12.71 -9.54 1.69
CA GLU A 38 -14.07 -9.15 2.06
C GLU A 38 -14.20 -7.64 2.18
N TYR A 39 -13.23 -6.99 2.82
CA TYR A 39 -13.18 -5.54 2.92
C TYR A 39 -13.16 -4.90 1.53
N THR A 40 -12.36 -5.44 0.62
CA THR A 40 -12.27 -4.96 -0.77
C THR A 40 -13.59 -5.16 -1.53
N ASN A 41 -14.25 -6.31 -1.31
CA ASN A 41 -15.54 -6.58 -1.93
C ASN A 41 -16.65 -5.63 -1.45
N GLN A 42 -16.57 -5.18 -0.20
CA GLN A 42 -17.52 -4.23 0.40
C GLN A 42 -17.22 -2.76 0.07
N HIS A 43 -15.95 -2.39 -0.01
CA HIS A 43 -15.52 -0.98 -0.08
C HIS A 43 -14.96 -0.57 -1.46
N GLY A 44 -14.75 -1.53 -2.36
CA GLY A 44 -14.19 -1.34 -3.68
C GLY A 44 -12.66 -1.40 -3.72
N TYR A 45 -12.13 -1.52 -4.95
CA TYR A 45 -10.72 -1.77 -5.24
C TYR A 45 -9.76 -0.77 -4.56
N ALA A 46 -9.91 0.54 -4.81
CA ALA A 46 -8.96 1.52 -4.27
C ALA A 46 -8.91 1.54 -2.74
N LYS A 47 -10.05 1.36 -2.05
CA LYS A 47 -10.08 1.26 -0.59
C LYS A 47 -9.46 -0.05 -0.11
N GLY A 48 -9.73 -1.14 -0.82
CA GLY A 48 -9.17 -2.46 -0.52
C GLY A 48 -7.64 -2.48 -0.55
N ILE A 49 -7.07 -2.09 -1.69
CA ILE A 49 -5.61 -2.10 -1.89
C ILE A 49 -4.91 -1.11 -0.96
N SER A 50 -5.44 0.12 -0.84
CA SER A 50 -4.86 1.09 0.09
C SER A 50 -4.93 0.64 1.55
N ASN A 51 -5.96 -0.10 1.96
CA ASN A 51 -6.05 -0.69 3.29
C ASN A 51 -4.97 -1.74 3.52
N ILE A 52 -4.78 -2.70 2.60
CA ILE A 52 -3.72 -3.72 2.71
C ILE A 52 -2.35 -3.04 2.79
N PHE A 53 -2.08 -2.12 1.87
CA PHE A 53 -0.80 -1.42 1.79
C PHE A 53 -0.53 -0.64 3.08
N THR A 54 -1.49 0.18 3.50
CA THR A 54 -1.35 1.02 4.69
C THR A 54 -1.19 0.17 5.95
N LYS A 55 -1.99 -0.89 6.13
CA LYS A 55 -1.90 -1.82 7.27
C LYS A 55 -0.46 -2.31 7.46
N HIS A 56 0.12 -2.89 6.41
CA HIS A 56 1.48 -3.41 6.47
C HIS A 56 2.53 -2.33 6.73
N LEU A 57 2.35 -1.11 6.21
CA LEU A 57 3.25 0.01 6.54
C LEU A 57 3.10 0.47 8.00
N THR A 58 1.86 0.54 8.52
CA THR A 58 1.58 1.05 9.85
C THR A 58 1.90 0.06 10.97
N ASP A 59 1.94 -1.24 10.66
CA ASP A 59 2.38 -2.30 11.57
C ASP A 59 3.89 -2.22 11.87
N MET A 60 4.65 -1.44 11.09
CA MET A 60 6.06 -1.14 11.33
C MET A 60 6.24 0.20 12.03
N ALA A 61 7.32 0.30 12.84
CA ALA A 61 7.76 1.57 13.37
C ALA A 61 8.08 2.54 12.22
N VAL A 62 7.86 3.84 12.42
CA VAL A 62 8.04 4.83 11.34
C VAL A 62 9.44 4.75 10.73
N THR A 63 10.48 4.56 11.54
CA THR A 63 11.89 4.47 11.10
C THR A 63 12.24 3.19 10.34
N GLU A 64 11.35 2.20 10.33
CA GLU A 64 11.56 0.90 9.69
C GLU A 64 10.82 0.79 8.34
N ARG A 65 9.91 1.73 8.06
CA ARG A 65 9.09 1.71 6.84
C ARG A 65 9.94 1.98 5.61
N PRO A 66 9.77 1.20 4.52
CA PRO A 66 10.46 1.42 3.25
C PRO A 66 9.94 2.64 2.48
N ILE A 67 8.76 3.17 2.84
CA ILE A 67 8.11 4.25 2.10
C ILE A 67 7.69 5.38 3.06
N HIS A 68 8.00 6.61 2.67
CA HIS A 68 7.57 7.82 3.36
C HIS A 68 6.97 8.85 2.41
N CYS A 69 5.99 9.62 2.91
CA CYS A 69 5.45 10.77 2.20
C CYS A 69 5.84 12.08 2.91
N SER A 70 6.49 13.00 2.21
CA SER A 70 6.86 14.32 2.77
C SER A 70 5.80 15.39 2.52
N ASP A 71 5.07 15.29 1.41
CA ASP A 71 3.99 16.19 1.03
C ASP A 71 2.83 15.45 0.35
N LYS A 72 1.77 15.16 1.14
CA LYS A 72 0.55 14.50 0.66
C LYS A 72 -0.21 15.29 -0.42
N LYS A 73 -0.08 16.62 -0.48
CA LYS A 73 -0.76 17.41 -1.54
C LYS A 73 -0.11 17.18 -2.91
N ARG A 74 1.21 17.02 -2.90
CA ARG A 74 2.03 16.79 -4.10
C ARG A 74 2.35 15.31 -4.33
N LEU A 75 1.88 14.43 -3.44
CA LEU A 75 2.17 13.00 -3.44
C LEU A 75 3.69 12.73 -3.54
N GLN A 76 4.48 13.42 -2.72
CA GLN A 76 5.94 13.27 -2.73
C GLN A 76 6.35 12.05 -1.89
N PHE A 77 6.59 10.93 -2.57
CA PHE A 77 7.05 9.68 -1.97
C PHE A 77 8.57 9.53 -2.05
N TYR A 78 9.11 8.94 -0.98
CA TYR A 78 10.50 8.53 -0.86
C TYR A 78 10.50 7.05 -0.51
N ILE A 79 11.38 6.30 -1.16
CA ILE A 79 11.41 4.84 -1.12
C ILE A 79 12.83 4.40 -0.80
N LYS A 80 12.95 3.44 0.11
CA LYS A 80 14.16 2.72 0.41
C LYS A 80 14.16 1.42 -0.37
N ASP A 81 15.13 1.24 -1.25
CA ASP A 81 15.34 -0.03 -1.94
C ASP A 81 16.80 -0.16 -2.36
N SER A 82 17.30 -1.40 -2.46
CA SER A 82 18.74 -1.66 -2.69
C SER A 82 19.64 -0.86 -1.75
N ASP A 83 19.22 -0.75 -0.49
CA ASP A 83 19.84 0.01 0.58
C ASP A 83 19.93 1.53 0.42
N GLU A 84 19.30 2.11 -0.60
CA GLU A 84 19.33 3.54 -0.88
C GLU A 84 17.96 4.21 -0.77
N TRP A 85 17.92 5.44 -0.23
CA TRP A 85 16.73 6.28 -0.25
C TRP A 85 16.67 7.10 -1.54
N LYS A 86 15.59 6.95 -2.30
CA LYS A 86 15.32 7.71 -3.53
C LYS A 86 13.93 8.32 -3.51
N LYS A 87 13.81 9.47 -4.15
CA LYS A 87 12.50 10.08 -4.39
C LYS A 87 11.85 9.38 -5.60
N ASP A 88 10.61 8.97 -5.44
CA ASP A 88 9.86 8.28 -6.50
C ASP A 88 9.20 9.29 -7.44
N GLU A 89 10.00 9.94 -8.29
CA GLU A 89 9.60 11.15 -9.01
C GLU A 89 8.40 10.97 -9.94
N LYS A 90 8.28 9.79 -10.54
CA LYS A 90 7.21 9.42 -11.48
C LYS A 90 6.18 8.48 -10.88
N HIS A 91 6.30 8.16 -9.59
CA HIS A 91 5.45 7.17 -8.90
C HIS A 91 5.58 5.73 -9.43
N GLU A 92 6.63 5.41 -10.17
CA GLU A 92 6.80 4.10 -10.81
C GLU A 92 6.89 2.97 -9.77
N ASN A 93 7.66 3.19 -8.70
CA ASN A 93 7.85 2.15 -7.67
C ASN A 93 6.59 1.93 -6.83
N ILE A 94 5.89 3.01 -6.45
CA ILE A 94 4.63 2.87 -5.71
C ILE A 94 3.53 2.27 -6.58
N ASP A 95 3.49 2.57 -7.90
CA ASP A 95 2.53 1.97 -8.83
C ASP A 95 2.82 0.47 -9.03
N ILE A 96 4.09 0.07 -9.22
CA ILE A 96 4.48 -1.35 -9.25
C ILE A 96 4.08 -2.05 -7.95
N THR A 97 4.28 -1.41 -6.80
CA THR A 97 3.90 -1.98 -5.50
C THR A 97 2.39 -2.18 -5.38
N ILE A 98 1.59 -1.23 -5.87
CA ILE A 98 0.13 -1.35 -5.93
C ILE A 98 -0.26 -2.57 -6.78
N ASP A 99 0.35 -2.73 -7.95
CA ASP A 99 0.05 -3.83 -8.87
C ASP A 99 0.42 -5.19 -8.26
N GLU A 100 1.55 -5.28 -7.57
CA GLU A 100 1.97 -6.50 -6.88
C GLU A 100 1.01 -6.88 -5.74
N ILE A 101 0.54 -5.90 -4.95
CA ILE A 101 -0.48 -6.15 -3.92
C ILE A 101 -1.79 -6.63 -4.57
N SER A 102 -2.20 -6.00 -5.68
CA SER A 102 -3.39 -6.39 -6.43
C SER A 102 -3.29 -7.81 -6.98
N ARG A 103 -2.13 -8.20 -7.52
CA ARG A 103 -1.86 -9.58 -7.96
C ARG A 103 -1.94 -10.57 -6.80
N LYS A 104 -1.28 -10.27 -5.67
CA LYS A 104 -1.35 -11.11 -4.46
C LYS A 104 -2.79 -11.26 -3.97
N GLN A 105 -3.57 -10.19 -4.00
CA GLN A 105 -4.98 -10.22 -3.63
C GLN A 105 -5.80 -11.09 -4.58
N PHE A 106 -5.63 -10.93 -5.89
CA PHE A 106 -6.34 -11.73 -6.90
C PHE A 106 -6.06 -13.23 -6.72
N PHE A 107 -4.80 -13.61 -6.51
CA PHE A 107 -4.46 -15.02 -6.24
C PHE A 107 -5.07 -15.56 -4.96
N HIS A 108 -5.28 -14.70 -3.95
CA HIS A 108 -5.88 -15.09 -2.68
C HIS A 108 -7.37 -15.44 -2.81
N ILE A 109 -8.07 -15.07 -3.89
CA ILE A 109 -9.44 -15.54 -4.17
C ILE A 109 -9.51 -17.07 -4.17
N LYS A 110 -8.46 -17.76 -4.64
CA LYS A 110 -8.41 -19.23 -4.62
C LYS A 110 -8.50 -19.81 -3.21
N GLU A 111 -8.02 -19.09 -2.20
CA GLU A 111 -8.14 -19.51 -0.81
C GLU A 111 -9.57 -19.34 -0.31
N TRP A 112 -10.24 -18.25 -0.71
CA TRP A 112 -11.67 -18.06 -0.45
C TRP A 112 -12.53 -19.17 -1.08
N GLU A 113 -12.21 -19.61 -2.30
CA GLU A 113 -12.89 -20.73 -2.99
C GLU A 113 -12.78 -22.03 -2.20
N LYS A 114 -11.58 -22.35 -1.67
CA LYS A 114 -11.38 -23.56 -0.84
C LYS A 114 -12.21 -23.54 0.44
N GLN A 115 -12.38 -22.36 1.06
CA GLN A 115 -13.20 -22.20 2.26
C GLN A 115 -14.71 -22.19 1.95
N ASN A 116 -15.09 -22.03 0.68
CA ASN A 116 -16.48 -21.94 0.24
C ASN A 116 -16.74 -22.92 -0.93
N PRO A 117 -16.59 -24.24 -0.74
CA PRO A 117 -16.61 -25.22 -1.85
C PRO A 117 -17.97 -25.29 -2.58
N ASP A 118 -19.06 -24.84 -1.96
CA ASP A 118 -20.41 -24.75 -2.52
C ASP A 118 -20.67 -23.46 -3.30
N TYR A 119 -19.69 -22.59 -3.51
CA TYR A 119 -19.92 -21.28 -4.16
C TYR A 119 -20.48 -21.39 -5.59
N LEU A 120 -20.29 -22.53 -6.27
CA LEU A 120 -20.84 -22.79 -7.61
C LEU A 120 -22.30 -23.29 -7.60
N THR A 121 -22.85 -23.63 -6.44
CA THR A 121 -24.26 -24.09 -6.29
C THR A 121 -25.06 -23.19 -5.36
N ASN A 122 -24.40 -22.37 -4.55
CA ASN A 122 -25.00 -21.37 -3.67
C ASN A 122 -24.97 -19.99 -4.32
N ASP A 123 -26.13 -19.44 -4.70
CA ASP A 123 -26.21 -18.18 -5.45
C ASP A 123 -25.66 -16.96 -4.69
N VAL A 124 -25.79 -16.93 -3.37
CA VAL A 124 -25.24 -15.84 -2.55
C VAL A 124 -23.71 -15.85 -2.61
N LYS A 125 -23.11 -17.04 -2.45
CA LYS A 125 -21.66 -17.22 -2.53
C LYS A 125 -21.16 -17.02 -3.96
N ARG A 126 -21.87 -17.50 -4.97
CA ARG A 126 -21.56 -17.28 -6.39
C ARG A 126 -21.51 -15.79 -6.72
N LYS A 127 -22.50 -15.03 -6.26
CA LYS A 127 -22.56 -13.58 -6.46
C LYS A 127 -21.39 -12.89 -5.76
N LYS A 128 -21.09 -13.26 -4.51
CA LYS A 128 -19.94 -12.72 -3.75
C LYS A 128 -18.63 -12.97 -4.49
N TRP A 129 -18.40 -14.20 -4.96
CA TRP A 129 -17.24 -14.57 -5.75
C TRP A 129 -17.14 -13.77 -7.06
N HIS A 130 -18.24 -13.66 -7.80
CA HIS A 130 -18.27 -12.88 -9.05
C HIS A 130 -17.93 -11.40 -8.81
N THR A 131 -18.44 -10.81 -7.71
CA THR A 131 -18.08 -9.44 -7.33
C THR A 131 -16.59 -9.32 -7.00
N MET A 132 -16.00 -10.26 -6.27
CA MET A 132 -14.56 -10.27 -5.97
C MET A 132 -13.73 -10.29 -7.24
N VAL A 133 -14.02 -11.21 -8.17
CA VAL A 133 -13.30 -11.35 -9.44
C VAL A 133 -13.44 -10.10 -10.31
N CYS A 134 -14.65 -9.54 -10.44
CA CYS A 134 -14.87 -8.32 -11.22
C CYS A 134 -14.15 -7.10 -10.63
N ASN A 135 -14.27 -6.91 -9.31
CA ASN A 135 -13.65 -5.77 -8.64
C ASN A 135 -12.12 -5.78 -8.73
N MET A 136 -11.51 -6.96 -8.76
CA MET A 136 -10.05 -7.10 -8.82
C MET A 136 -9.53 -7.17 -10.25
N GLY A 137 -10.30 -7.69 -11.21
CA GLY A 137 -9.85 -7.85 -12.60
C GLY A 137 -10.04 -6.61 -13.47
N ALA A 138 -11.09 -5.81 -13.24
CA ALA A 138 -11.44 -4.68 -14.12
C ALA A 138 -10.68 -3.38 -13.80
N THR A 139 -9.96 -3.32 -12.68
CA THR A 139 -9.35 -2.10 -12.16
C THR A 139 -7.82 -2.13 -12.12
N ILE A 140 -7.22 -3.24 -12.55
CA ILE A 140 -5.78 -3.36 -12.73
C ILE A 140 -5.38 -2.34 -13.81
N ASP A 141 -4.35 -1.55 -13.52
CA ASP A 141 -3.84 -0.49 -14.39
C ASP A 141 -4.79 0.71 -14.65
N ASP A 142 -5.84 0.93 -13.84
CA ASP A 142 -6.66 2.16 -13.92
C ASP A 142 -5.92 3.34 -13.25
N PRO A 143 -5.46 4.37 -14.02
CA PRO A 143 -4.71 5.49 -13.45
C PRO A 143 -5.50 6.31 -12.43
N ALA A 144 -6.83 6.37 -12.55
CA ALA A 144 -7.69 7.07 -11.60
C ALA A 144 -7.74 6.33 -10.25
N GLN A 145 -7.78 5.00 -10.27
CA GLN A 145 -7.71 4.18 -9.06
C GLN A 145 -6.34 4.30 -8.40
N ASN A 146 -5.24 4.18 -9.15
CA ASN A 146 -3.89 4.29 -8.60
C ASN A 146 -3.67 5.66 -7.95
N LYS A 147 -4.18 6.74 -8.57
CA LYS A 147 -4.15 8.07 -7.95
C LYS A 147 -4.92 8.14 -6.62
N ASN A 148 -6.10 7.51 -6.54
CA ASN A 148 -6.88 7.45 -5.31
C ASN A 148 -6.18 6.63 -4.21
N ILE A 149 -5.60 5.49 -4.58
CA ILE A 149 -4.82 4.63 -3.67
C ILE A 149 -3.62 5.42 -3.11
N LYS A 150 -2.84 6.07 -3.97
CA LYS A 150 -1.71 6.94 -3.56
C LYS A 150 -2.13 8.02 -2.57
N LYS A 151 -3.29 8.65 -2.81
CA LYS A 151 -3.83 9.66 -1.88
C LYS A 151 -4.14 9.05 -0.51
N GLN A 152 -4.85 7.93 -0.45
CA GLN A 152 -5.20 7.25 0.81
C GLN A 152 -3.97 6.79 1.58
N ILE A 153 -2.96 6.24 0.90
CA ILE A 153 -1.68 5.86 1.53
C ILE A 153 -0.99 7.11 2.11
N SER A 154 -0.89 8.19 1.32
CA SER A 154 -0.19 9.41 1.74
C SER A 154 -0.76 10.03 3.01
N GLU A 155 -2.06 9.88 3.27
CA GLU A 155 -2.73 10.38 4.46
C GLU A 155 -2.26 9.68 5.75
N ASN A 156 -1.79 8.42 5.64
CA ASN A 156 -1.40 7.59 6.78
C ASN A 156 0.12 7.50 7.00
N ILE A 157 0.94 7.82 5.98
CA ILE A 157 2.41 7.68 6.05
C ILE A 157 3.16 9.01 5.95
N THR A 158 2.47 10.13 6.17
CA THR A 158 3.09 11.46 6.13
C THR A 158 4.04 11.67 7.31
N VAL A 159 5.28 12.06 7.03
CA VAL A 159 6.31 12.36 8.06
C VAL A 159 6.57 13.85 8.28
N LYS A 160 5.75 14.72 7.66
CA LYS A 160 5.91 16.18 7.71
C LYS A 160 6.00 16.77 9.12
N GLU A 161 5.35 16.17 10.10
CA GLU A 161 5.36 16.65 11.49
C GLU A 161 6.62 16.23 12.25
N LEU A 162 7.23 15.10 11.86
CA LEU A 162 8.46 14.59 12.45
C LEU A 162 9.68 15.40 12.00
N ILE A 163 9.62 15.97 10.79
CA ILE A 163 10.70 16.74 10.16
C ILE A 163 10.72 18.22 10.62
N LYS A 164 9.62 18.70 11.22
CA LYS A 164 9.47 20.08 11.70
C LYS A 164 10.01 20.32 13.11
N LYS A 165 10.32 19.26 13.86
CA LYS A 165 10.94 19.32 15.17
C LYS A 165 12.46 19.34 15.03
#